data_AF-A0A3A2ZM21-F1
#
_entry.id   AF-A0A3A2ZM21-F1
#
_cell.length_a   1.000
_cell.length_b   1.000
_cell.length_c   1.000
_cell.angle_alpha   90.00
_cell.angle_beta   90.00
_cell.angle_gamma   90.00
#
_symmetry.space_group_name_H-M   'P 1'
#
loop_
_entity.id
_entity.type
_entity.pdbx_description
1 polymer ?
#
loop_
_entity_poly.entity_id
_entity_poly.type
_entity_poly.pdbx_seq_one_letter_code
_entity_poly.pdbx_strand_id
1 'polypeptide(L)'
;MANLPEPVHLDGRTLEGGGQLVRNALALSALTGQPVSIHHIRVNRKGKRGLKGSHLAAVKLLAEVTGSEVTGAEIGSLSVQFSPQKKRVISDGVDGDESADYPCVDGMTRSFPGRFVRTPKPIQPEYTIRLSTAGSVFLVFQALYPYLLYAGAFTGWHIKLNLTGGTNVSFSPSYDYIAQVLIPNFARLGLPRLEVQLQKRGWATGRVDLGTVTLLIDPLKLPSAEDEVTAEKADGLNSDTNSFPVLSPRFPSISVNEYQRGQITRIDITILAPDNPVLEPVRSGKGGNGRQKTRNLHRRKPSSSPKRDSSVVQNHDQGPDQTQQPETIRQYIQNETLKQLRKNLKHLPPSAFNLDTNPIHLSGGLSESTIPIEMHTSEPTFHPSQLYILLVVHTSTGFRLGRDALFGTHKDETVSGRGKQGGSGKSIQTMEDRIRKLVERCVDELMEELHGSDVGYEPGNRGPLDVHMRDQVVVFEALGRVYSGRKWDRNDGRTQNEDEKHWSLHTRTARWVCEEVLGNEW
;
A
#
# COMPACT_ATOMS: atom_id res chain seq x y z
N MET A 1 19.17 -23.24 -32.92
CA MET A 1 18.19 -22.38 -32.24
C MET A 1 18.45 -22.49 -30.74
N ALA A 2 18.79 -21.42 -30.05
CA ALA A 2 18.90 -21.47 -28.60
C ALA A 2 17.49 -21.70 -28.02
N ASN A 3 17.28 -22.80 -27.28
CA ASN A 3 16.01 -23.04 -26.59
C ASN A 3 15.72 -21.86 -25.66
N LEU A 4 14.61 -21.18 -25.89
CA LEU A 4 14.10 -20.17 -24.97
C LEU A 4 13.77 -20.86 -23.63
N PRO A 5 14.02 -20.21 -22.48
CA PRO A 5 13.61 -20.76 -21.19
C PRO A 5 12.10 -20.98 -21.18
N GLU A 6 11.67 -22.16 -20.74
CA GLU A 6 10.24 -22.45 -20.61
C GLU A 6 9.58 -21.46 -19.61
N PRO A 7 8.37 -20.95 -19.90
CA PRO A 7 7.68 -20.06 -18.99
C PRO A 7 7.36 -20.73 -17.65
N VAL A 8 7.52 -19.99 -16.55
CA VAL A 8 6.98 -20.41 -15.24
C VAL A 8 5.47 -20.23 -15.28
N HIS A 9 4.74 -21.32 -15.05
CA HIS A 9 3.28 -21.33 -15.09
C HIS A 9 2.68 -21.09 -13.71
N LEU A 10 1.98 -19.98 -13.53
CA LEU A 10 1.36 -19.59 -12.26
C LEU A 10 -0.16 -19.70 -12.34
N ASP A 11 -0.77 -20.48 -11.45
CA ASP A 11 -2.23 -20.62 -11.36
C ASP A 11 -2.83 -19.63 -10.36
N GLY A 12 -3.65 -18.69 -10.84
CA GLY A 12 -4.42 -17.74 -10.05
C GLY A 12 -5.56 -18.34 -9.22
N ARG A 13 -5.66 -19.68 -9.13
CA ARG A 13 -6.47 -20.38 -8.13
C ARG A 13 -5.68 -20.68 -6.86
N THR A 14 -4.35 -20.63 -6.90
CA THR A 14 -3.48 -20.89 -5.75
C THR A 14 -3.54 -19.74 -4.75
N LEU A 15 -3.74 -20.07 -3.47
CA LEU A 15 -3.82 -19.11 -2.36
C LEU A 15 -4.80 -17.95 -2.65
N GLU A 16 -4.36 -16.70 -2.56
CA GLU A 16 -5.22 -15.55 -2.89
C GLU A 16 -5.50 -15.46 -4.39
N GLY A 17 -4.50 -15.78 -5.21
CA GLY A 17 -4.62 -15.89 -6.66
C GLY A 17 -5.04 -14.59 -7.38
N GLY A 18 -4.95 -13.45 -6.70
CA GLY A 18 -5.51 -12.19 -7.17
C GLY A 18 -4.45 -11.19 -7.63
N GLY A 19 -4.59 -9.95 -7.18
CA GLY A 19 -3.76 -8.85 -7.70
C GLY A 19 -2.30 -8.92 -7.29
N GLN A 20 -2.00 -9.48 -6.11
CA GLN A 20 -0.63 -9.59 -5.58
C GLN A 20 0.21 -10.52 -6.44
N LEU A 21 -0.35 -11.67 -6.84
CA LEU A 21 0.30 -12.65 -7.71
C LEU A 21 0.80 -11.99 -9.00
N VAL A 22 -0.08 -11.26 -9.70
CA VAL A 22 0.25 -10.62 -10.98
C VAL A 22 1.39 -9.61 -10.83
N ARG A 23 1.35 -8.76 -9.79
CA ARG A 23 2.37 -7.73 -9.60
C ARG A 23 3.75 -8.33 -9.34
N ASN A 24 3.82 -9.31 -8.44
CA ASN A 24 5.08 -9.94 -8.06
C ASN A 24 5.66 -10.74 -9.22
N ALA A 25 4.84 -11.53 -9.92
CA ALA A 25 5.29 -12.32 -11.05
C ALA A 25 5.87 -11.46 -12.18
N LEU A 26 5.23 -10.33 -12.51
CA LEU A 26 5.72 -9.40 -13.53
C LEU A 26 7.02 -8.72 -13.10
N ALA A 27 7.10 -8.26 -11.85
CA ALA A 27 8.31 -7.62 -11.32
C ALA A 27 9.51 -8.58 -11.33
N LEU A 28 9.31 -9.81 -10.83
CA LEU A 28 10.34 -10.84 -10.79
C LEU A 28 10.73 -11.30 -12.20
N SER A 29 9.77 -11.49 -13.10
CA SER A 29 10.03 -11.82 -14.50
C SER A 29 10.86 -10.72 -15.18
N ALA A 30 10.50 -9.45 -14.99
CA ALA A 30 11.26 -8.32 -15.52
C ALA A 30 12.70 -8.25 -14.96
N LEU A 31 12.89 -8.55 -13.68
CA LEU A 31 14.20 -8.56 -13.02
C LEU A 31 15.09 -9.73 -13.46
N THR A 32 14.52 -10.93 -13.61
CA THR A 32 15.28 -12.17 -13.87
C THR A 32 15.41 -12.52 -15.35
N GLY A 33 14.55 -11.95 -16.19
CA GLY A 33 14.41 -12.37 -17.58
C GLY A 33 13.67 -13.70 -17.75
N GLN A 34 13.18 -14.33 -16.67
CA GLN A 34 12.44 -15.59 -16.70
C GLN A 34 11.01 -15.34 -17.21
N PRO A 35 10.59 -15.92 -18.36
CA PRO A 35 9.23 -15.77 -18.84
C PRO A 35 8.22 -16.35 -17.85
N VAL A 36 7.04 -15.73 -17.76
CA VAL A 36 5.94 -16.16 -16.89
C VAL A 36 4.62 -16.25 -17.66
N SER A 37 3.82 -17.26 -17.34
CA SER A 37 2.46 -17.43 -17.85
C SER A 37 1.51 -17.57 -16.67
N ILE A 38 0.62 -16.58 -16.51
CA ILE A 38 -0.34 -16.55 -15.40
C ILE A 38 -1.72 -16.91 -15.95
N HIS A 39 -2.43 -17.83 -15.29
CA HIS A 39 -3.79 -18.23 -15.64
C HIS A 39 -4.77 -18.00 -14.47
N HIS A 40 -6.08 -18.05 -14.73
CA HIS A 40 -7.15 -17.91 -13.73
C HIS A 40 -7.04 -16.65 -12.83
N ILE A 41 -6.60 -15.53 -13.40
CA ILE A 41 -6.33 -14.30 -12.64
C ILE A 41 -7.58 -13.84 -11.87
N ARG A 42 -7.46 -13.79 -10.53
CA ARG A 42 -8.50 -13.36 -9.59
C ARG A 42 -9.79 -14.18 -9.66
N VAL A 43 -9.76 -15.43 -10.12
CA VAL A 43 -10.98 -16.26 -10.22
C VAL A 43 -11.62 -16.54 -8.85
N ASN A 44 -10.80 -16.60 -7.79
CA ASN A 44 -11.24 -16.79 -6.39
C ASN A 44 -11.94 -15.56 -5.78
N ARG A 45 -11.89 -14.38 -6.42
CA ARG A 45 -12.53 -13.17 -5.90
C ARG A 45 -14.03 -13.18 -6.24
N LYS A 46 -14.87 -12.79 -5.27
CA LYS A 46 -16.32 -12.62 -5.46
C LYS A 46 -16.70 -11.49 -6.44
N GLY A 47 -15.77 -10.57 -6.73
CA GLY A 47 -15.98 -9.41 -7.61
C GLY A 47 -15.46 -9.61 -9.04
N LYS A 48 -15.09 -8.50 -9.70
CA LYS A 48 -14.51 -8.54 -11.06
C LYS A 48 -13.24 -9.41 -11.10
N ARG A 49 -13.27 -10.40 -12.00
CA ARG A 49 -12.19 -11.32 -12.34
C ARG A 49 -11.27 -10.73 -13.42
N GLY A 50 -10.10 -11.34 -13.60
CA GLY A 50 -9.12 -10.94 -14.61
C GLY A 50 -8.38 -9.65 -14.32
N LEU A 51 -7.50 -9.23 -15.23
CA LEU A 51 -6.67 -8.05 -15.04
C LEU A 51 -7.51 -6.79 -14.78
N LYS A 52 -7.08 -5.97 -13.81
CA LYS A 52 -7.65 -4.64 -13.56
C LYS A 52 -6.78 -3.57 -14.24
N GLY A 53 -7.32 -2.35 -14.36
CA GLY A 53 -6.60 -1.22 -14.94
C GLY A 53 -5.22 -0.96 -14.30
N SER A 54 -5.09 -1.10 -12.97
CA SER A 54 -3.79 -0.97 -12.31
C SER A 54 -2.80 -2.08 -12.69
N HIS A 55 -3.27 -3.32 -12.86
CA HIS A 55 -2.41 -4.42 -13.33
C HIS A 55 -1.95 -4.14 -14.77
N LEU A 56 -2.89 -3.75 -15.63
CA LEU A 56 -2.59 -3.47 -17.03
C LEU A 56 -1.57 -2.32 -17.18
N ALA A 57 -1.68 -1.28 -16.35
CA ALA A 57 -0.72 -0.20 -16.33
C ALA A 57 0.70 -0.68 -15.97
N ALA A 58 0.82 -1.54 -14.96
CA ALA A 58 2.12 -2.15 -14.60
C ALA A 58 2.66 -3.05 -15.70
N VAL A 59 1.83 -3.92 -16.29
CA VAL A 59 2.21 -4.79 -17.42
C VAL A 59 2.76 -3.97 -18.58
N LYS A 60 2.04 -2.90 -18.97
CA LYS A 60 2.43 -2.04 -20.09
C LYS A 60 3.76 -1.36 -19.86
N LEU A 61 3.96 -0.73 -18.70
CA LEU A 61 5.21 -0.04 -18.43
C LEU A 61 6.36 -1.05 -18.33
N LEU A 62 6.20 -2.16 -17.60
CA LEU A 62 7.24 -3.18 -17.51
C LEU A 62 7.61 -3.71 -18.89
N ALA A 63 6.64 -4.00 -19.76
CA ALA A 63 6.92 -4.45 -21.12
C ALA A 63 7.69 -3.42 -21.95
N GLU A 64 7.37 -2.13 -21.81
CA GLU A 64 8.08 -1.06 -22.51
C GLU A 64 9.55 -0.95 -22.07
N VAL A 65 9.78 -0.95 -20.76
CA VAL A 65 11.11 -0.73 -20.19
C VAL A 65 12.01 -1.96 -20.31
N THR A 66 11.45 -3.17 -20.34
CA THR A 66 12.21 -4.40 -20.60
C THR A 66 12.26 -4.78 -22.08
N GLY A 67 11.43 -4.18 -22.92
CA GLY A 67 11.19 -4.65 -24.29
C GLY A 67 10.45 -5.99 -24.36
N SER A 68 9.70 -6.41 -23.33
CA SER A 68 9.05 -7.73 -23.31
C SER A 68 7.98 -7.90 -24.39
N GLU A 69 7.84 -9.13 -24.87
CA GLU A 69 6.63 -9.58 -25.57
C GLU A 69 5.55 -9.94 -24.55
N VAL A 70 4.31 -9.52 -24.81
CA VAL A 70 3.19 -9.74 -23.89
C VAL A 70 1.94 -10.14 -24.66
N THR A 71 1.27 -11.21 -24.19
CA THR A 71 -0.04 -11.64 -24.69
C THR A 71 -1.07 -11.64 -23.57
N GLY A 72 -2.35 -11.40 -23.89
CA GLY A 72 -3.43 -11.37 -22.90
C GLY A 72 -3.44 -10.14 -21.97
N ALA A 73 -2.74 -9.07 -22.32
CA ALA A 73 -2.69 -7.83 -21.55
C ALA A 73 -3.89 -6.90 -21.83
N GLU A 74 -5.07 -7.33 -21.45
CA GLU A 74 -6.31 -6.54 -21.53
C GLU A 74 -7.11 -6.58 -20.22
N ILE A 75 -7.88 -5.53 -19.94
CA ILE A 75 -8.72 -5.49 -18.74
C ILE A 75 -9.75 -6.62 -18.81
N GLY A 76 -9.84 -7.41 -17.74
CA GLY A 76 -10.72 -8.58 -17.66
C GLY A 76 -10.08 -9.88 -18.15
N SER A 77 -8.89 -9.84 -18.75
CA SER A 77 -8.19 -11.05 -19.17
C SER A 77 -7.90 -11.97 -17.99
N LEU A 78 -8.23 -13.25 -18.15
CA LEU A 78 -7.97 -14.30 -17.15
C LEU A 78 -6.56 -14.88 -17.25
N SER A 79 -5.81 -14.53 -18.30
CA SER A 79 -4.45 -15.00 -18.49
C SER A 79 -3.55 -13.92 -19.10
N VAL A 80 -2.30 -13.89 -18.68
CA VAL A 80 -1.28 -13.03 -19.28
C VAL A 80 0.02 -13.82 -19.42
N GLN A 81 0.67 -13.70 -20.57
CA GLN A 81 2.04 -14.18 -20.75
C GLN A 81 2.94 -12.97 -20.89
N PHE A 82 4.05 -12.99 -20.17
CA PHE A 82 5.04 -11.94 -20.18
C PHE A 82 6.42 -12.57 -20.39
N SER A 83 7.04 -12.23 -21.50
CA SER A 83 8.32 -12.79 -21.95
C SER A 83 9.34 -11.66 -22.10
N PRO A 84 10.19 -11.43 -21.09
CA PRO A 84 11.33 -10.51 -21.20
C PRO A 84 12.18 -10.86 -22.41
N GLN A 85 12.53 -9.86 -23.22
CA GLN A 85 13.23 -10.10 -24.47
C GLN A 85 14.59 -10.76 -24.28
N LYS A 86 14.90 -11.70 -25.17
CA LYS A 86 16.24 -12.27 -25.37
C LYS A 86 16.56 -12.28 -26.88
N LYS A 87 16.66 -11.10 -27.49
CA LYS A 87 17.16 -10.95 -28.87
C LYS A 87 18.07 -9.73 -29.00
N ARG A 88 19.38 -9.98 -29.06
CA ARG A 88 20.15 -9.58 -30.24
C ARG A 88 20.56 -10.87 -30.94
N VAL A 89 19.81 -11.22 -31.98
CA VAL A 89 20.34 -12.08 -33.05
C VAL A 89 21.12 -11.12 -33.94
N ILE A 90 22.44 -11.21 -33.93
CA ILE A 90 23.22 -10.69 -35.06
C ILE A 90 23.06 -11.75 -36.14
N SER A 91 22.38 -11.42 -37.23
CA SER A 91 22.49 -12.18 -38.47
C SER A 91 22.54 -11.18 -39.63
N ASP A 92 23.75 -11.15 -40.20
CA ASP A 92 24.09 -11.00 -41.62
C ASP A 92 24.04 -9.60 -42.25
N GLY A 93 25.23 -9.00 -42.29
CA GLY A 93 25.86 -8.37 -43.47
C GLY A 93 25.21 -7.14 -44.10
N VAL A 94 25.87 -5.98 -44.00
CA VAL A 94 26.51 -5.24 -45.13
C VAL A 94 27.26 -4.03 -44.55
N ASP A 95 28.56 -3.99 -44.86
CA ASP A 95 29.52 -2.88 -44.98
C ASP A 95 29.29 -1.53 -44.28
N GLY A 96 30.20 -1.23 -43.33
CA GLY A 96 30.90 0.05 -43.21
C GLY A 96 30.16 1.24 -42.61
N ASP A 97 30.31 1.47 -41.31
CA ASP A 97 30.70 2.79 -40.78
C ASP A 97 31.28 2.69 -39.35
N GLU A 98 32.39 3.37 -39.10
CA GLU A 98 33.11 3.39 -37.83
C GLU A 98 32.39 4.31 -36.83
N SER A 99 31.72 3.77 -35.81
CA SER A 99 31.50 4.51 -34.56
C SER A 99 31.38 3.58 -33.33
N ALA A 100 32.50 3.50 -32.60
CA ALA A 100 32.63 3.15 -31.18
C ALA A 100 31.83 1.94 -30.66
N ASP A 101 32.21 0.74 -31.12
CA ASP A 101 31.85 -0.53 -30.49
C ASP A 101 32.72 -0.79 -29.24
N TYR A 102 32.07 -0.94 -28.09
CA TYR A 102 32.67 -1.61 -26.94
C TYR A 102 32.63 -3.13 -27.16
N PRO A 103 33.72 -3.87 -26.93
CA PRO A 103 33.74 -5.31 -27.19
C PRO A 103 32.86 -6.05 -26.18
N CYS A 104 31.71 -6.54 -26.64
CA CYS A 104 30.92 -7.52 -25.92
C CYS A 104 31.62 -8.88 -26.01
N VAL A 105 32.21 -9.30 -24.90
CA VAL A 105 32.82 -10.63 -24.76
C VAL A 105 31.70 -11.69 -24.81
N ASP A 106 31.81 -12.54 -25.82
CA ASP A 106 30.93 -13.65 -26.16
C ASP A 106 30.95 -14.76 -25.09
N GLY A 107 29.86 -15.53 -25.04
CA GLY A 107 29.83 -16.84 -24.39
C GLY A 107 28.93 -16.96 -23.16
N MET A 108 27.76 -17.60 -23.37
CA MET A 108 26.98 -18.28 -22.32
C MET A 108 26.07 -17.43 -21.41
N THR A 109 25.22 -16.57 -21.96
CA THR A 109 24.01 -16.10 -21.25
C THR A 109 22.95 -17.22 -21.14
N ARG A 110 23.28 -18.31 -20.45
CA ARG A 110 22.23 -19.15 -19.84
C ARG A 110 21.64 -18.31 -18.71
N SER A 111 20.37 -17.92 -18.89
CA SER A 111 19.54 -17.44 -17.80
C SER A 111 19.35 -18.64 -16.88
N PHE A 112 20.17 -18.75 -15.86
CA PHE A 112 19.93 -19.70 -14.78
C PHE A 112 18.78 -19.15 -13.93
N PRO A 113 17.84 -20.00 -13.49
CA PRO A 113 16.85 -19.60 -12.48
C PRO A 113 17.57 -18.90 -11.31
N GLY A 114 17.03 -17.78 -10.85
CA GLY A 114 17.64 -17.04 -9.74
C GLY A 114 18.87 -16.21 -10.11
N ARG A 115 18.95 -15.62 -11.32
CA ARG A 115 19.88 -14.51 -11.60
C ARG A 115 19.17 -13.34 -12.26
N PHE A 116 19.56 -12.12 -11.90
CA PHE A 116 19.02 -10.92 -12.52
C PHE A 116 19.63 -10.64 -13.89
N VAL A 117 18.88 -9.90 -14.72
CA VAL A 117 19.33 -9.42 -16.02
C VAL A 117 20.54 -8.50 -15.82
N ARG A 118 21.70 -8.89 -16.35
CA ARG A 118 22.97 -8.15 -16.16
C ARG A 118 23.03 -6.81 -16.89
N THR A 119 22.31 -6.70 -18.00
CA THR A 119 22.30 -5.50 -18.86
C THR A 119 20.85 -5.16 -19.21
N PRO A 120 20.07 -4.59 -18.27
CA PRO A 120 18.73 -4.15 -18.59
C PRO A 120 18.79 -3.04 -19.63
N LYS A 121 17.72 -2.90 -20.42
CA LYS A 121 17.58 -1.74 -21.31
C LYS A 121 17.59 -0.46 -20.47
N PRO A 122 18.27 0.61 -20.92
CA PRO A 122 18.27 1.89 -20.22
C PRO A 122 16.84 2.40 -19.97
N ILE A 123 16.57 2.78 -18.73
CA ILE A 123 15.28 3.37 -18.32
C ILE A 123 15.34 4.90 -18.36
N GLN A 124 14.18 5.53 -18.46
CA GLN A 124 14.03 6.98 -18.45
C GLN A 124 14.05 7.53 -17.01
N PRO A 125 14.45 8.80 -16.81
CA PRO A 125 14.44 9.43 -15.49
C PRO A 125 13.02 9.76 -15.00
N GLU A 126 12.03 9.84 -15.88
CA GLU A 126 10.65 10.19 -15.50
C GLU A 126 9.61 9.33 -16.23
N TYR A 127 8.61 8.88 -15.48
CA TYR A 127 7.47 8.14 -16.00
C TYR A 127 6.16 8.74 -15.51
N THR A 128 5.17 8.85 -16.40
CA THR A 128 3.83 9.33 -16.05
C THR A 128 2.78 8.30 -16.45
N ILE A 129 2.04 7.80 -15.47
CA ILE A 129 0.96 6.82 -15.67
C ILE A 129 -0.35 7.41 -15.19
N ARG A 130 -1.36 7.40 -16.06
CA ARG A 130 -2.73 7.80 -15.72
C ARG A 130 -3.70 6.64 -15.88
N LEU A 131 -4.31 6.24 -14.77
CA LEU A 131 -5.41 5.28 -14.77
C LEU A 131 -6.71 5.96 -15.21
N SER A 132 -7.55 5.22 -15.93
CA SER A 132 -8.89 5.68 -16.33
C SER A 132 -9.94 5.58 -15.22
N THR A 133 -9.59 4.98 -14.08
CA THR A 133 -10.45 4.77 -12.93
C THR A 133 -9.69 5.08 -11.65
N ALA A 134 -10.37 5.19 -10.50
CA ALA A 134 -9.75 5.29 -9.19
C ALA A 134 -9.14 3.94 -8.71
N GLY A 135 -8.51 3.19 -9.61
CA GLY A 135 -7.65 2.06 -9.24
C GLY A 135 -6.46 2.57 -8.43
N SER A 136 -6.01 1.80 -7.45
CA SER A 136 -4.93 2.24 -6.55
C SER A 136 -3.62 2.47 -7.30
N VAL A 137 -3.09 3.69 -7.18
CA VAL A 137 -1.77 4.06 -7.72
C VAL A 137 -0.66 3.31 -7.01
N PHE A 138 -0.80 3.04 -5.72
CA PHE A 138 0.22 2.34 -4.94
C PHE A 138 0.33 0.86 -5.31
N LEU A 139 -0.76 0.25 -5.80
CA LEU A 139 -0.66 -1.09 -6.39
C LEU A 139 0.11 -1.08 -7.73
N VAL A 140 0.04 0.00 -8.51
CA VAL A 140 0.90 0.14 -9.71
C VAL A 140 2.35 0.27 -9.26
N PHE A 141 2.63 1.14 -8.30
CA PHE A 141 3.95 1.33 -7.71
C PHE A 141 4.57 0.02 -7.21
N GLN A 142 3.83 -0.81 -6.46
CA GLN A 142 4.33 -2.09 -5.94
C GLN A 142 4.90 -3.02 -7.03
N ALA A 143 4.28 -3.04 -8.22
CA ALA A 143 4.75 -3.87 -9.32
C ALA A 143 6.00 -3.30 -10.00
N LEU A 144 6.13 -1.98 -10.04
CA LEU A 144 7.20 -1.28 -10.75
C LEU A 144 8.46 -1.12 -9.89
N TYR A 145 8.28 -0.88 -8.60
CA TYR A 145 9.33 -0.42 -7.70
C TYR A 145 10.56 -1.35 -7.65
N PRO A 146 10.43 -2.68 -7.53
CA PRO A 146 11.60 -3.57 -7.53
C PRO A 146 12.44 -3.45 -8.82
N TYR A 147 11.78 -3.39 -9.98
CA TYR A 147 12.48 -3.26 -11.25
C TYR A 147 13.14 -1.90 -11.41
N LEU A 148 12.45 -0.81 -11.04
CA LEU A 148 13.00 0.55 -11.12
C LEU A 148 14.22 0.74 -10.20
N LEU A 149 14.19 0.17 -8.99
CA LEU A 149 15.34 0.17 -8.08
C LEU A 149 16.58 -0.47 -8.72
N TYR A 150 16.40 -1.64 -9.34
CA TYR A 150 17.48 -2.38 -9.97
C TYR A 150 17.97 -1.74 -11.26
N ALA A 151 17.07 -1.47 -12.20
CA ALA A 151 17.43 -0.93 -13.52
C ALA A 151 17.99 0.50 -13.43
N GLY A 152 17.53 1.32 -12.48
CA GLY A 152 18.04 2.67 -12.27
C GLY A 152 19.48 2.73 -11.79
N ALA A 153 20.00 1.65 -11.20
CA ALA A 153 21.39 1.60 -10.76
C ALA A 153 22.38 1.74 -11.92
N PHE A 154 21.96 1.34 -13.13
CA PHE A 154 22.76 1.42 -14.35
C PHE A 154 22.71 2.81 -15.01
N THR A 155 21.77 3.68 -14.64
CA THR A 155 21.68 5.05 -15.15
C THR A 155 22.26 6.06 -14.17
N GLY A 156 22.25 5.76 -12.87
CA GLY A 156 22.84 6.57 -11.81
C GLY A 156 22.04 7.81 -11.43
N TRP A 157 20.82 7.99 -11.97
CA TRP A 157 19.96 9.14 -11.68
C TRP A 157 18.73 8.72 -10.86
N HIS A 158 18.19 9.66 -10.09
CA HIS A 158 16.91 9.47 -9.40
C HIS A 158 15.77 9.31 -10.41
N ILE A 159 14.79 8.46 -10.10
CA ILE A 159 13.64 8.19 -10.96
C ILE A 159 12.41 8.90 -10.38
N LYS A 160 11.73 9.68 -11.22
CA LYS A 160 10.46 10.33 -10.89
C LYS A 160 9.29 9.58 -11.49
N LEU A 161 8.39 9.07 -10.66
CA LEU A 161 7.20 8.34 -11.09
C LEU A 161 5.93 9.12 -10.70
N ASN A 162 5.24 9.69 -11.70
CA ASN A 162 3.97 10.38 -11.51
C ASN A 162 2.81 9.41 -11.79
N LEU A 163 1.94 9.22 -10.80
CA LEU A 163 0.80 8.30 -10.91
C LEU A 163 -0.50 9.05 -10.66
N THR A 164 -1.44 8.97 -11.60
CA THR A 164 -2.80 9.45 -11.45
C THR A 164 -3.79 8.29 -11.35
N GLY A 165 -4.62 8.26 -10.30
CA GLY A 165 -5.54 7.17 -9.99
C GLY A 165 -6.21 7.39 -8.63
N GLY A 166 -6.55 6.30 -7.93
CA GLY A 166 -7.01 6.39 -6.54
C GLY A 166 -5.83 6.38 -5.56
N THR A 167 -5.82 7.32 -4.61
CA THR A 167 -4.82 7.42 -3.52
C THR A 167 -5.36 6.88 -2.20
N ASN A 168 -6.68 6.77 -2.06
CA ASN A 168 -7.40 6.22 -0.92
C ASN A 168 -8.43 5.22 -1.47
N VAL A 169 -8.03 3.95 -1.54
CA VAL A 169 -8.80 2.88 -2.19
C VAL A 169 -8.84 1.67 -1.27
N SER A 170 -10.03 1.08 -1.12
CA SER A 170 -10.25 -0.10 -0.28
C SER A 170 -9.31 -1.27 -0.62
N PHE A 171 -8.81 -1.95 0.41
CA PHE A 171 -7.93 -3.12 0.28
C PHE A 171 -6.64 -2.83 -0.51
N SER A 172 -6.12 -1.61 -0.37
CA SER A 172 -4.82 -1.20 -0.90
C SER A 172 -4.22 -0.11 -0.03
N PRO A 173 -2.89 0.07 -0.03
CA PRO A 173 -2.26 1.15 0.73
C PRO A 173 -2.81 2.52 0.33
N SER A 174 -3.06 3.36 1.34
CA SER A 174 -3.37 4.77 1.16
C SER A 174 -2.09 5.59 1.00
N TYR A 175 -2.22 6.85 0.57
CA TYR A 175 -1.09 7.79 0.60
C TYR A 175 -0.48 7.92 1.99
N ASP A 176 -1.32 8.12 3.01
CA ASP A 176 -0.89 8.38 4.37
C ASP A 176 -0.17 7.15 4.97
N TYR A 177 -0.63 5.93 4.67
CA TYR A 177 0.07 4.70 5.06
C TYR A 177 1.44 4.60 4.37
N ILE A 178 1.53 4.93 3.08
CA ILE A 178 2.79 4.89 2.34
C ILE A 178 3.80 5.88 2.93
N ALA A 179 3.37 7.11 3.19
CA ALA A 179 4.22 8.16 3.74
C ALA A 179 4.64 7.90 5.19
N GLN A 180 3.71 7.44 6.04
CA GLN A 180 3.95 7.35 7.48
C GLN A 180 4.48 5.99 7.94
N VAL A 181 4.28 4.92 7.16
CA VAL A 181 4.62 3.54 7.58
C VAL A 181 5.57 2.86 6.59
N LEU A 182 5.17 2.71 5.32
CA LEU A 182 5.93 1.91 4.35
C LEU A 182 7.30 2.52 4.06
N ILE A 183 7.38 3.80 3.75
CA ILE A 183 8.65 4.48 3.42
C ILE A 183 9.63 4.46 4.60
N PRO A 184 9.24 4.85 5.83
CA PRO A 184 10.13 4.76 6.99
C PRO A 184 10.64 3.34 7.26
N ASN A 185 9.78 2.33 7.12
CA ASN A 185 10.18 0.95 7.33
C ASN A 185 11.10 0.43 6.22
N PHE A 186 10.87 0.80 4.95
CA PHE A 186 11.80 0.49 3.85
C PHE A 186 13.20 1.07 4.10
N ALA A 187 13.29 2.33 4.55
CA ALA A 187 14.56 2.93 4.93
C ALA A 187 15.22 2.18 6.10
N ARG A 188 14.43 1.77 7.11
CA ARG A 188 14.92 0.99 8.26
C ARG A 188 15.49 -0.37 7.87
N LEU A 189 14.93 -0.98 6.83
CA LEU A 189 15.37 -2.25 6.24
C LEU A 189 16.52 -2.08 5.23
N GLY A 190 17.05 -0.86 5.07
CA GLY A 190 18.21 -0.58 4.23
C GLY A 190 17.91 -0.39 2.74
N LEU A 191 16.63 -0.30 2.34
CA LEU A 191 16.30 0.07 0.96
C LEU A 191 16.69 1.54 0.69
N PRO A 192 17.06 1.88 -0.57
CA PRO A 192 17.37 3.25 -0.96
C PRO A 192 16.24 4.22 -0.64
N ARG A 193 16.61 5.49 -0.57
CA ARG A 193 15.68 6.58 -0.26
C ARG A 193 14.51 6.61 -1.24
N LEU A 194 13.32 6.75 -0.67
CA LEU A 194 12.06 6.84 -1.39
C LEU A 194 11.27 8.01 -0.79
N GLU A 195 10.80 8.91 -1.63
CA GLU A 195 9.86 9.96 -1.23
C GLU A 195 8.53 9.79 -1.95
N VAL A 196 7.46 10.27 -1.32
CA VAL A 196 6.14 10.40 -1.93
C VAL A 196 5.61 11.80 -1.69
N GLN A 197 5.05 12.41 -2.73
CA GLN A 197 4.42 13.71 -2.68
C GLN A 197 2.98 13.57 -3.19
N LEU A 198 2.02 14.02 -2.39
CA LEU A 198 0.60 14.06 -2.78
C LEU A 198 0.29 15.42 -3.42
N GLN A 199 -0.13 15.41 -4.69
CA GLN A 199 -0.67 16.62 -5.32
C GLN A 199 -2.17 16.73 -5.17
N LYS A 200 -2.88 15.59 -5.23
CA LYS A 200 -4.34 15.55 -5.09
C LYS A 200 -4.80 14.19 -4.57
N ARG A 201 -5.74 14.18 -3.62
CA ARG A 201 -6.40 12.94 -3.17
C ARG A 201 -7.34 12.36 -4.23
N GLY A 202 -7.34 11.05 -4.37
CA GLY A 202 -8.19 10.29 -5.27
C GLY A 202 -8.95 9.22 -4.51
N TRP A 203 -10.26 9.18 -4.68
CA TRP A 203 -11.17 8.36 -3.89
C TRP A 203 -11.93 7.37 -4.77
N ALA A 204 -11.98 6.12 -4.33
CA ALA A 204 -12.84 5.10 -4.95
C ALA A 204 -14.25 5.03 -4.32
N THR A 205 -14.48 5.74 -3.21
CA THR A 205 -15.74 5.77 -2.46
C THR A 205 -16.45 7.11 -2.64
N GLY A 206 -17.79 7.10 -2.61
CA GLY A 206 -18.58 8.29 -2.91
C GLY A 206 -18.45 8.73 -4.36
N ARG A 207 -18.27 10.03 -4.59
CA ARG A 207 -17.93 10.54 -5.93
C ARG A 207 -16.50 10.11 -6.28
N VAL A 208 -16.38 9.25 -7.29
CA VAL A 208 -15.08 8.82 -7.81
C VAL A 208 -14.31 10.04 -8.28
N ASP A 209 -13.11 10.22 -7.72
CA ASP A 209 -12.19 11.29 -8.10
C ASP A 209 -10.77 10.73 -8.26
N LEU A 210 -10.06 11.24 -9.26
CA LEU A 210 -8.67 10.86 -9.51
C LEU A 210 -7.75 11.82 -8.77
N GLY A 211 -6.87 11.23 -7.97
CA GLY A 211 -5.77 11.87 -7.29
C GLY A 211 -4.46 11.65 -8.03
N THR A 212 -3.45 12.43 -7.68
CA THR A 212 -2.11 12.34 -8.26
C THR A 212 -1.08 12.33 -7.15
N VAL A 213 -0.10 11.44 -7.31
CA VAL A 213 1.09 11.35 -6.46
C VAL A 213 2.34 11.34 -7.34
N THR A 214 3.43 11.88 -6.82
CA THR A 214 4.78 11.72 -7.39
C THR A 214 5.63 10.94 -6.40
N LEU A 215 6.31 9.92 -6.89
CA LEU A 215 7.32 9.17 -6.14
C LEU A 215 8.70 9.54 -6.67
N LEU A 216 9.64 9.84 -5.77
CA LEU A 216 11.05 10.04 -6.11
C LEU A 216 11.82 8.84 -5.57
N ILE A 217 12.47 8.10 -6.46
CA ILE A 217 13.11 6.83 -6.18
C ILE A 217 14.61 6.97 -6.40
N ASP A 218 15.39 6.80 -5.34
CA ASP A 218 16.83 6.61 -5.46
C ASP A 218 17.08 5.15 -5.86
N PRO A 219 17.86 4.88 -6.92
CA PRO A 219 18.13 3.51 -7.33
C PRO A 219 19.06 2.77 -6.36
N LEU A 220 19.20 1.46 -6.55
CA LEU A 220 20.29 0.70 -5.94
C LEU A 220 21.64 1.25 -6.42
N LYS A 221 22.69 1.01 -5.62
CA LYS A 221 24.06 1.35 -6.01
C LYS A 221 24.69 0.19 -6.78
N LEU A 222 25.51 0.51 -7.77
CA LEU A 222 26.46 -0.46 -8.31
C LEU A 222 27.57 -0.68 -7.27
N PRO A 223 27.98 -1.95 -7.03
CA PRO A 223 29.14 -2.22 -6.18
C PRO A 223 30.39 -1.56 -6.76
N SER A 224 31.34 -1.19 -5.91
CA SER A 224 32.66 -0.78 -6.38
C SER A 224 33.48 -2.00 -6.80
N ALA A 225 34.52 -1.81 -7.60
CA ALA A 225 35.42 -2.91 -8.00
C ALA A 225 36.11 -3.59 -6.80
N GLU A 226 36.24 -2.89 -5.66
CA GLU A 226 36.81 -3.43 -4.43
C GLU A 226 35.84 -4.36 -3.69
N ASP A 227 34.53 -4.10 -3.78
CA ASP A 227 33.48 -4.89 -3.11
C ASP A 227 33.35 -6.31 -3.67
N GLU A 228 33.67 -6.52 -4.96
CA GLU A 228 33.53 -7.82 -5.63
C GLU A 228 34.65 -8.80 -5.31
N VAL A 229 35.89 -8.33 -5.11
CA VAL A 229 37.04 -9.20 -4.76
C VAL A 229 36.80 -9.95 -3.44
N THR A 230 36.07 -9.31 -2.51
CA THR A 230 35.61 -9.93 -1.26
C THR A 230 34.47 -10.93 -1.45
N ALA A 231 33.58 -10.72 -2.43
CA ALA A 231 32.43 -11.60 -2.69
C ALA A 231 32.82 -12.87 -3.46
N GLU A 232 33.70 -12.77 -4.46
CA GLU A 232 34.17 -13.93 -5.24
C GLU A 232 34.94 -14.95 -4.38
N LYS A 233 35.68 -14.48 -3.36
CA LYS A 233 36.34 -15.34 -2.37
C LYS A 233 35.37 -16.06 -1.43
N ALA A 234 34.16 -15.51 -1.23
CA ALA A 234 33.14 -16.11 -0.37
C ALA A 234 32.27 -17.13 -1.14
N ASP A 235 32.06 -16.93 -2.44
CA ASP A 235 31.18 -17.76 -3.27
C ASP A 235 31.85 -19.04 -3.83
N GLY A 236 33.12 -19.30 -3.50
CA GLY A 236 33.81 -20.57 -3.81
C GLY A 236 33.93 -20.89 -5.30
N LEU A 237 33.76 -19.90 -6.18
CA LEU A 237 33.80 -20.07 -7.63
C LEU A 237 35.24 -19.93 -8.12
N ASN A 238 35.89 -21.05 -8.46
CA ASN A 238 37.20 -21.03 -9.14
C ASN A 238 37.07 -20.30 -10.48
N SER A 239 37.69 -19.13 -10.60
CA SER A 239 37.68 -18.32 -11.81
C SER A 239 38.76 -18.77 -12.81
N ASP A 240 38.48 -19.82 -13.58
CA ASP A 240 39.13 -19.98 -14.88
C ASP A 240 38.25 -19.27 -15.92
N THR A 241 38.43 -17.95 -16.10
CA THR A 241 38.11 -17.21 -17.33
C THR A 241 38.41 -15.73 -17.19
N ASN A 242 39.03 -15.17 -18.23
CA ASN A 242 39.54 -13.80 -18.35
C ASN A 242 38.41 -12.78 -18.62
N SER A 243 37.26 -12.90 -17.94
CA SER A 243 36.12 -11.99 -18.09
C SER A 243 36.11 -10.96 -16.96
N PHE A 244 36.15 -9.67 -17.30
CA PHE A 244 35.89 -8.61 -16.33
C PHE A 244 34.54 -8.84 -15.64
N PRO A 245 34.46 -8.74 -14.30
CA PRO A 245 33.21 -8.97 -13.61
C PRO A 245 32.23 -7.83 -13.94
N VAL A 246 31.02 -8.21 -14.38
CA VAL A 246 29.96 -7.26 -14.67
C VAL A 246 29.30 -6.87 -13.35
N LEU A 247 29.65 -5.68 -12.85
CA LEU A 247 29.07 -5.08 -11.64
C LEU A 247 27.54 -5.14 -11.72
N SER A 248 26.93 -5.84 -10.77
CA SER A 248 25.48 -6.01 -10.72
C SER A 248 24.94 -5.42 -9.40
N PRO A 249 23.89 -4.59 -9.45
CA PRO A 249 23.26 -4.05 -8.24
C PRO A 249 22.73 -5.19 -7.36
N ARG A 250 22.86 -5.04 -6.04
CA ARG A 250 22.36 -6.03 -5.08
C ARG A 250 21.27 -5.40 -4.21
N PHE A 251 20.15 -6.11 -4.06
CA PHE A 251 19.18 -5.73 -3.03
C PHE A 251 19.79 -5.98 -1.64
N PRO A 252 19.45 -5.16 -0.63
CA PRO A 252 19.88 -5.39 0.74
C PRO A 252 19.48 -6.79 1.21
N SER A 253 20.36 -7.44 1.99
CA SER A 253 20.01 -8.69 2.65
C SER A 253 19.07 -8.37 3.81
N ILE A 254 17.79 -8.64 3.61
CA ILE A 254 16.75 -8.40 4.62
C ILE A 254 16.37 -9.75 5.22
N SER A 255 16.45 -9.84 6.55
CA SER A 255 15.96 -10.94 7.35
C SER A 255 15.09 -10.36 8.46
N VAL A 256 13.77 -10.41 8.30
CA VAL A 256 12.85 -9.75 9.26
C VAL A 256 12.99 -10.34 10.68
N ASN A 257 13.37 -11.61 10.80
CA ASN A 257 13.58 -12.30 12.08
C ASN A 257 14.78 -11.78 12.89
N GLU A 258 15.69 -11.02 12.27
CA GLU A 258 16.83 -10.40 12.97
C GLU A 258 16.45 -9.12 13.71
N TYR A 259 15.23 -8.62 13.48
CA TYR A 259 14.75 -7.36 14.03
C TYR A 259 13.68 -7.61 15.10
N GLN A 260 13.80 -6.90 16.22
CA GLN A 260 12.76 -6.88 17.24
C GLN A 260 11.74 -5.77 16.97
N ARG A 261 10.47 -6.03 17.29
CA ARG A 261 9.39 -5.04 17.22
C ARG A 261 9.65 -3.83 18.12
N GLY A 262 10.21 -4.05 19.31
CA GLY A 262 10.42 -2.99 20.29
C GLY A 262 9.14 -2.54 21.00
N GLN A 263 9.31 -1.65 21.96
CA GLN A 263 8.23 -1.08 22.77
C GLN A 263 7.59 0.14 22.09
N ILE A 264 6.30 0.36 22.35
CA ILE A 264 5.54 1.52 21.89
C ILE A 264 6.06 2.79 22.56
N THR A 265 6.33 3.80 21.74
CA THR A 265 6.84 5.12 22.17
C THR A 265 5.86 6.26 21.88
N ARG A 266 5.04 6.15 20.84
CA ARG A 266 4.04 7.15 20.43
C ARG A 266 2.99 6.52 19.52
N ILE A 267 1.80 7.12 19.47
CA ILE A 267 0.78 6.82 18.46
C ILE A 267 0.36 8.09 17.73
N ASP A 268 0.47 8.08 16.40
CA ASP A 268 0.02 9.14 15.52
C ASP A 268 -1.34 8.80 14.91
N ILE A 269 -2.24 9.79 14.87
CA ILE A 269 -3.58 9.69 14.29
C ILE A 269 -3.67 10.56 13.05
N THR A 270 -4.16 10.00 11.95
CA THR A 270 -4.54 10.72 10.73
C THR A 270 -6.02 10.55 10.46
N ILE A 271 -6.76 11.65 10.34
CA ILE A 271 -8.20 11.65 10.06
C ILE A 271 -8.52 12.54 8.86
N LEU A 272 -9.15 11.95 7.84
CA LEU A 272 -9.70 12.68 6.70
C LEU A 272 -11.22 12.51 6.76
N ALA A 273 -11.95 13.59 6.97
CA ALA A 273 -13.41 13.55 7.12
C ALA A 273 -14.01 14.93 6.86
N PRO A 274 -15.28 15.04 6.46
CA PRO A 274 -15.90 16.34 6.21
C PRO A 274 -16.24 17.04 7.53
N ASP A 275 -16.39 18.36 7.46
CA ASP A 275 -16.83 19.20 8.58
C ASP A 275 -18.36 19.42 8.62
N ASN A 276 -19.13 18.56 7.96
CA ASN A 276 -20.59 18.55 8.10
C ASN A 276 -21.00 18.13 9.53
N PRO A 277 -22.12 18.65 10.08
CA PRO A 277 -22.66 18.20 11.37
C PRO A 277 -22.95 16.69 11.38
N VAL A 278 -22.68 16.02 12.51
CA VAL A 278 -22.95 14.57 12.69
C VAL A 278 -24.45 14.26 12.60
N LEU A 279 -25.29 15.18 13.08
CA LEU A 279 -26.74 15.09 13.05
C LEU A 279 -27.29 16.24 12.21
N GLU A 280 -27.99 15.95 11.11
CA GLU A 280 -28.88 16.95 10.53
C GLU A 280 -30.05 17.14 11.51
N PRO A 281 -30.35 18.37 11.98
CA PRO A 281 -31.55 18.59 12.76
C PRO A 281 -32.74 18.21 11.90
N VAL A 282 -33.51 17.22 12.36
CA VAL A 282 -34.77 16.83 11.74
C VAL A 282 -35.63 18.10 11.65
N ARG A 283 -35.75 18.66 10.44
CA ARG A 283 -36.76 19.69 10.21
C ARG A 283 -38.10 19.00 10.41
N SER A 284 -38.70 19.26 11.57
CA SER A 284 -40.09 18.90 11.89
C SER A 284 -41.02 19.68 10.97
N GLY A 285 -41.13 19.22 9.72
CA GLY A 285 -42.16 19.65 8.80
C GLY A 285 -43.50 19.18 9.34
N LYS A 286 -44.16 20.04 10.12
CA LYS A 286 -45.59 19.92 10.42
C LYS A 286 -46.33 19.73 9.09
N GLY A 287 -47.13 18.68 9.03
CA GLY A 287 -47.87 18.27 7.85
C GLY A 287 -48.72 19.41 7.28
N GLY A 288 -48.63 19.56 5.96
CA GLY A 288 -49.58 20.29 5.15
C GLY A 288 -49.97 19.41 3.98
N ASN A 289 -51.16 18.80 4.05
CA ASN A 289 -51.80 18.13 2.93
C ASN A 289 -51.94 19.10 1.75
N GLY A 290 -51.21 18.85 0.67
CA GLY A 290 -51.20 19.69 -0.53
C GLY A 290 -51.10 18.85 -1.79
N ARG A 291 -52.24 18.34 -2.23
CA ARG A 291 -52.45 17.59 -3.48
C ARG A 291 -52.35 18.56 -4.67
N GLN A 292 -51.32 18.51 -5.50
CA GLN A 292 -51.26 19.21 -6.79
C GLN A 292 -50.33 18.44 -7.75
N LYS A 293 -50.86 17.61 -8.66
CA LYS A 293 -51.31 17.96 -10.03
C LYS A 293 -50.36 18.89 -10.78
N THR A 294 -49.73 18.30 -11.78
CA THR A 294 -48.98 18.89 -12.89
C THR A 294 -49.77 19.99 -13.61
N ARG A 295 -49.11 21.11 -13.93
CA ARG A 295 -49.37 21.87 -15.16
C ARG A 295 -48.28 22.88 -15.52
N ASN A 296 -48.19 23.10 -16.82
CA ASN A 296 -47.13 23.69 -17.64
C ASN A 296 -46.90 25.21 -17.50
N LEU A 297 -45.73 25.61 -18.03
CA LEU A 297 -45.29 26.92 -18.51
C LEU A 297 -46.40 27.90 -18.95
N HIS A 298 -46.25 29.20 -18.59
CA HIS A 298 -45.94 30.31 -19.53
C HIS A 298 -45.90 31.70 -18.83
N ARG A 299 -44.76 32.40 -19.00
CA ARG A 299 -44.58 33.82 -19.39
C ARG A 299 -45.58 34.91 -18.91
N ARG A 300 -45.11 35.88 -18.10
CA ARG A 300 -45.09 37.35 -18.37
C ARG A 300 -44.60 38.18 -17.15
N LYS A 301 -43.87 39.28 -17.44
CA LYS A 301 -43.32 40.34 -16.54
C LYS A 301 -44.38 41.48 -16.31
N PRO A 302 -44.03 42.70 -15.81
CA PRO A 302 -43.79 43.12 -14.42
C PRO A 302 -44.56 44.40 -13.99
N SER A 303 -44.71 44.68 -12.69
CA SER A 303 -45.01 46.01 -12.06
C SER A 303 -45.34 45.75 -10.58
N SER A 304 -45.20 46.60 -9.56
CA SER A 304 -44.71 47.98 -9.33
C SER A 304 -44.57 48.12 -7.80
N SER A 305 -43.56 48.85 -7.35
CA SER A 305 -43.26 49.30 -5.97
C SER A 305 -44.35 50.24 -5.36
N PRO A 306 -44.17 50.86 -4.18
CA PRO A 306 -43.68 50.41 -2.86
C PRO A 306 -44.62 50.85 -1.70
N LYS A 307 -44.55 50.26 -0.50
CA LYS A 307 -44.92 50.99 0.74
C LYS A 307 -44.00 50.61 1.91
N ARG A 308 -43.35 51.66 2.42
CA ARG A 308 -42.73 51.74 3.75
C ARG A 308 -43.84 51.68 4.79
N ASP A 309 -43.60 51.00 5.90
CA ASP A 309 -43.91 51.58 7.20
C ASP A 309 -42.93 51.08 8.26
N SER A 310 -42.39 52.08 8.94
CA SER A 310 -41.50 52.03 10.08
C SER A 310 -42.28 51.75 11.35
N SER A 311 -41.85 50.77 12.14
CA SER A 311 -42.02 50.84 13.59
C SER A 311 -40.79 50.23 14.27
N VAL A 312 -40.05 51.13 14.90
CA VAL A 312 -38.99 50.85 15.85
C VAL A 312 -39.68 50.34 17.11
N VAL A 313 -39.40 49.09 17.49
CA VAL A 313 -39.64 48.60 18.84
C VAL A 313 -38.30 48.12 19.36
N GLN A 314 -37.74 48.92 20.28
CA GLN A 314 -36.64 48.54 21.14
C GLN A 314 -37.09 47.34 21.97
N ASN A 315 -36.39 46.21 21.83
CA ASN A 315 -36.46 45.15 22.84
C ASN A 315 -35.05 44.88 23.34
N HIS A 316 -34.97 44.93 24.66
CA HIS A 316 -33.82 44.68 25.50
C HIS A 316 -33.07 43.40 25.14
N ASP A 317 -31.78 43.59 24.90
CA ASP A 317 -30.66 42.83 25.46
C ASP A 317 -31.03 41.53 26.19
N GLN A 318 -30.95 40.42 25.45
CA GLN A 318 -30.48 39.15 25.96
C GLN A 318 -29.38 38.70 25.00
N GLY A 319 -28.14 38.63 25.51
CA GLY A 319 -26.98 38.18 24.73
C GLY A 319 -27.24 36.83 24.08
N PRO A 320 -26.64 36.55 22.91
CA PRO A 320 -26.88 35.28 22.23
C PRO A 320 -26.42 34.14 23.14
N ASP A 321 -27.40 33.35 23.58
CA ASP A 321 -27.21 32.00 24.08
C ASP A 321 -26.19 31.32 23.17
N GLN A 322 -25.07 30.86 23.73
CA GLN A 322 -24.04 30.15 22.99
C GLN A 322 -24.62 28.81 22.55
N THR A 323 -25.40 28.82 21.46
CA THR A 323 -25.76 27.60 20.74
C THR A 323 -24.44 26.94 20.35
N GLN A 324 -24.03 25.94 21.14
CA GLN A 324 -22.88 25.09 20.83
C GLN A 324 -23.08 24.61 19.40
N GLN A 325 -22.17 25.01 18.51
CA GLN A 325 -22.23 24.53 17.13
C GLN A 325 -22.23 23.00 17.17
N PRO A 326 -23.09 22.33 16.38
CA PRO A 326 -23.16 20.89 16.39
C PRO A 326 -21.79 20.31 16.01
N GLU A 327 -21.34 19.30 16.75
CA GLU A 327 -20.08 18.60 16.50
C GLU A 327 -20.00 18.15 15.04
N THR A 328 -18.87 18.40 14.39
CA THR A 328 -18.66 17.96 13.00
C THR A 328 -18.30 16.48 12.95
N ILE A 329 -18.54 15.83 11.80
CA ILE A 329 -18.15 14.42 11.59
C ILE A 329 -16.67 14.21 11.88
N ARG A 330 -15.81 15.13 11.44
CA ARG A 330 -14.36 15.06 11.70
C ARG A 330 -14.04 15.18 13.20
N GLN A 331 -14.66 16.12 13.92
CA GLN A 331 -14.48 16.28 15.37
C GLN A 331 -14.95 15.04 16.13
N TYR A 332 -16.12 14.49 15.77
CA TYR A 332 -16.63 13.26 16.37
C TYR A 332 -15.66 12.08 16.16
N ILE A 333 -15.13 11.90 14.94
CA ILE A 333 -14.14 10.85 14.65
C ILE A 333 -12.88 11.06 15.50
N GLN A 334 -12.38 12.29 15.61
CA GLN A 334 -11.20 12.59 16.45
C GLN A 334 -11.45 12.20 17.91
N ASN A 335 -12.56 12.67 18.49
CA ASN A 335 -12.91 12.45 19.88
C ASN A 335 -13.13 10.96 20.18
N GLU A 336 -13.90 10.28 19.34
CA GLU A 336 -14.21 8.86 19.53
C GLU A 336 -12.97 7.98 19.31
N THR A 337 -12.11 8.31 18.33
CA THR A 337 -10.83 7.59 18.12
C THR A 337 -9.92 7.72 19.32
N LEU A 338 -9.71 8.93 19.84
CA LEU A 338 -8.90 9.18 21.03
C LEU A 338 -9.44 8.44 22.26
N LYS A 339 -10.76 8.48 22.46
CA LYS A 339 -11.44 7.80 23.56
C LYS A 339 -11.26 6.28 23.49
N GLN A 340 -11.49 5.68 22.33
CA GLN A 340 -11.37 4.23 22.16
C GLN A 340 -9.92 3.74 22.22
N LEU A 341 -8.98 4.49 21.66
CA LEU A 341 -7.55 4.20 21.81
C LEU A 341 -7.13 4.20 23.27
N ARG A 342 -7.40 5.29 24.00
CA ARG A 342 -7.05 5.40 25.43
C ARG A 342 -7.68 4.29 26.26
N LYS A 343 -8.91 3.89 25.96
CA LYS A 343 -9.57 2.77 26.62
C LYS A 343 -8.84 1.45 26.35
N ASN A 344 -8.59 1.12 25.07
CA ASN A 344 -8.05 -0.17 24.69
C ASN A 344 -6.55 -0.33 25.03
N LEU A 345 -5.77 0.75 25.03
CA LEU A 345 -4.34 0.70 25.37
C LEU A 345 -4.12 0.30 26.83
N LYS A 346 -5.10 0.48 27.72
CA LYS A 346 -5.03 0.00 29.12
C LYS A 346 -5.04 -1.53 29.24
N HIS A 347 -5.38 -2.25 28.16
CA HIS A 347 -5.36 -3.71 28.13
C HIS A 347 -4.00 -4.28 27.70
N LEU A 348 -3.09 -3.45 27.17
CA LEU A 348 -1.71 -3.85 26.89
C LEU A 348 -0.93 -4.03 28.19
N PRO A 349 -0.02 -5.02 28.27
CA PRO A 349 0.87 -5.15 29.41
C PRO A 349 1.81 -3.94 29.49
N PRO A 350 2.23 -3.48 30.69
CA PRO A 350 3.14 -2.35 30.82
C PRO A 350 4.46 -2.51 30.06
N SER A 351 4.93 -3.75 29.87
CA SER A 351 6.13 -4.08 29.09
C SER A 351 6.04 -3.71 27.62
N ALA A 352 4.83 -3.52 27.08
CA ALA A 352 4.61 -3.08 25.71
C ALA A 352 5.00 -1.61 25.49
N PHE A 353 5.14 -0.81 26.54
CA PHE A 353 5.40 0.63 26.46
C PHE A 353 6.81 0.99 26.92
N ASN A 354 7.41 1.98 26.25
CA ASN A 354 8.63 2.60 26.72
C ASN A 354 8.28 3.82 27.59
N LEU A 355 8.25 3.61 28.91
CA LEU A 355 7.79 4.61 29.88
C LEU A 355 8.91 5.57 30.36
N ASP A 356 10.14 5.41 29.86
CA ASP A 356 11.31 6.18 30.29
C ASP A 356 11.45 7.55 29.58
N THR A 357 10.50 7.92 28.72
CA THR A 357 10.51 9.22 28.01
C THR A 357 9.83 10.31 28.85
N ASN A 358 10.63 10.98 29.69
CA ASN A 358 10.42 12.28 30.38
C ASN A 358 8.98 12.77 30.68
N PRO A 359 8.60 12.93 31.97
CA PRO A 359 7.37 13.65 32.33
C PRO A 359 7.58 15.15 32.17
N ILE A 360 7.00 15.75 31.12
CA ILE A 360 6.84 17.21 31.10
C ILE A 360 5.82 17.56 32.18
N HIS A 361 6.29 18.27 33.20
CA HIS A 361 5.48 18.85 34.26
C HIS A 361 4.33 19.68 33.67
N LEU A 362 3.10 19.15 33.79
CA LEU A 362 1.89 19.96 33.80
C LEU A 362 1.30 19.89 35.20
N SER A 363 1.31 21.04 35.87
CA SER A 363 0.70 21.25 37.17
C SER A 363 -0.81 20.98 37.09
N GLY A 364 -1.24 19.83 37.61
CA GLY A 364 -2.65 19.55 37.89
C GLY A 364 -3.09 18.10 37.66
N GLY A 365 -2.87 17.24 38.67
CA GLY A 365 -3.73 16.08 38.97
C GLY A 365 -3.55 14.81 38.11
N LEU A 366 -3.08 13.75 38.79
CA LEU A 366 -3.00 12.33 38.40
C LEU A 366 -1.90 11.94 37.39
N SER A 367 -0.83 11.38 37.96
CA SER A 367 0.24 10.66 37.26
C SER A 367 -0.26 9.34 36.66
N GLU A 368 -0.53 9.32 35.36
CA GLU A 368 -0.41 8.11 34.53
C GLU A 368 0.59 8.46 33.43
N SER A 369 1.83 7.96 33.53
CA SER A 369 2.82 8.05 32.45
C SER A 369 2.27 7.31 31.22
N THR A 370 1.52 8.01 30.39
CA THR A 370 0.88 7.48 29.20
C THR A 370 1.69 7.95 28.00
N ILE A 371 1.95 7.04 27.06
CA ILE A 371 2.62 7.38 25.80
C ILE A 371 1.90 8.53 25.08
N PRO A 372 2.62 9.41 24.37
CA PRO A 372 2.01 10.46 23.57
C PRO A 372 1.09 9.87 22.48
N ILE A 373 -0.14 10.42 22.39
CA ILE A 373 -1.08 10.16 21.30
C ILE A 373 -1.35 11.50 20.62
N GLU A 374 -0.90 11.64 19.37
CA GLU A 374 -0.85 12.92 18.67
C GLU A 374 -1.69 12.89 17.38
N MET A 375 -2.28 14.03 17.04
CA MET A 375 -2.93 14.20 15.73
C MET A 375 -1.87 14.60 14.72
N HIS A 376 -1.42 13.65 13.90
CA HIS A 376 -0.44 13.92 12.83
C HIS A 376 -1.06 14.75 11.70
N THR A 377 -2.28 14.41 11.29
CA THR A 377 -3.01 15.13 10.24
C THR A 377 -4.50 15.05 10.48
N SER A 378 -5.18 16.19 10.40
CA SER A 378 -6.63 16.20 10.28
C SER A 378 -7.08 17.17 9.20
N GLU A 379 -7.61 16.62 8.12
CA GLU A 379 -7.93 17.36 6.88
C GLU A 379 -9.42 17.24 6.57
N PRO A 380 -10.11 18.35 6.23
CA PRO A 380 -11.49 18.29 5.78
C PRO A 380 -11.59 17.62 4.40
N THR A 381 -12.55 16.69 4.26
CA THR A 381 -12.92 16.13 2.94
C THR A 381 -14.23 16.75 2.44
N PHE A 382 -14.50 16.59 1.14
CA PHE A 382 -15.60 17.29 0.46
C PHE A 382 -16.82 16.39 0.18
N HIS A 383 -16.82 15.16 0.69
CA HIS A 383 -17.91 14.22 0.47
C HIS A 383 -18.20 13.38 1.72
N PRO A 384 -19.48 13.16 2.12
CA PRO A 384 -19.87 12.41 3.32
C PRO A 384 -19.35 10.96 3.42
N SER A 385 -18.88 10.39 2.32
CA SER A 385 -18.34 9.02 2.24
C SER A 385 -16.81 8.96 2.11
N GLN A 386 -16.13 10.11 2.09
CA GLN A 386 -14.68 10.20 2.07
C GLN A 386 -14.19 10.33 3.52
N LEU A 387 -14.38 9.26 4.30
CA LEU A 387 -13.89 9.17 5.67
C LEU A 387 -12.75 8.16 5.72
N TYR A 388 -11.65 8.57 6.35
CA TYR A 388 -10.45 7.79 6.47
C TYR A 388 -9.83 8.01 7.85
N ILE A 389 -9.38 6.92 8.47
CA ILE A 389 -8.61 6.93 9.72
C ILE A 389 -7.35 6.12 9.46
N LEU A 390 -6.20 6.60 9.91
CA LEU A 390 -4.96 5.83 10.01
C LEU A 390 -4.38 6.04 11.40
N LEU A 391 -4.01 4.94 12.02
CA LEU A 391 -3.32 4.88 13.31
C LEU A 391 -1.92 4.33 13.07
N VAL A 392 -0.90 5.05 13.53
CA VAL A 392 0.51 4.67 13.36
C VAL A 392 1.17 4.57 14.72
N VAL A 393 1.61 3.37 15.07
CA VAL A 393 2.38 3.10 16.28
C VAL A 393 3.86 3.24 15.97
N HIS A 394 4.55 4.06 16.76
CA HIS A 394 6.01 4.22 16.72
C HIS A 394 6.66 3.35 17.78
N THR A 395 7.71 2.64 17.40
CA THR A 395 8.44 1.74 18.31
C THR A 395 9.84 2.27 18.64
N SER A 396 10.39 1.85 19.77
CA SER A 396 11.75 2.19 20.23
C SER A 396 12.86 1.68 19.30
N THR A 397 12.58 0.69 18.45
CA THR A 397 13.53 0.19 17.44
C THR A 397 13.46 0.99 16.13
N GLY A 398 12.54 1.96 16.04
CA GLY A 398 12.35 2.83 14.88
C GLY A 398 11.38 2.29 13.82
N PHE A 399 10.86 1.07 13.99
CA PHE A 399 9.80 0.54 13.13
C PHE A 399 8.45 1.20 13.44
N ARG A 400 7.58 1.19 12.43
CA ARG A 400 6.23 1.73 12.51
C ARG A 400 5.20 0.68 12.11
N LEU A 401 4.08 0.64 12.82
CA LEU A 401 2.98 -0.27 12.55
C LEU A 401 1.74 0.55 12.21
N GLY A 402 1.11 0.25 11.08
CA GLY A 402 -0.08 0.97 10.61
C GLY A 402 -1.35 0.14 10.60
N ARG A 403 -2.46 0.78 11.00
CA ARG A 403 -3.81 0.30 10.71
C ARG A 403 -4.70 1.42 10.24
N ASP A 404 -5.40 1.18 9.13
CA ASP A 404 -6.28 2.15 8.54
C ASP A 404 -7.69 1.62 8.29
N ALA A 405 -8.65 2.54 8.26
CA ALA A 405 -10.02 2.24 7.94
C ALA A 405 -10.58 3.29 6.99
N LEU A 406 -11.07 2.82 5.84
CA LEU A 406 -11.75 3.64 4.84
C LEU A 406 -13.25 3.34 4.87
N PHE A 407 -14.08 4.38 4.84
CA PHE A 407 -15.53 4.23 4.88
C PHE A 407 -16.07 3.54 3.62
N GLY A 408 -17.00 2.58 3.81
CA GLY A 408 -17.64 1.84 2.71
C GLY A 408 -16.85 0.64 2.17
N THR A 409 -15.70 0.28 2.75
CA THR A 409 -14.92 -0.93 2.40
C THR A 409 -15.69 -2.22 2.69
N HIS A 410 -16.34 -2.29 3.85
CA HIS A 410 -17.29 -3.34 4.19
C HIS A 410 -18.66 -2.78 3.85
N LYS A 411 -19.29 -3.30 2.79
CA LYS A 411 -20.75 -3.19 2.70
C LYS A 411 -21.26 -3.81 4.00
N ASP A 412 -21.77 -2.96 4.89
CA ASP A 412 -22.37 -3.30 6.19
C ASP A 412 -22.86 -4.74 6.14
N GLU A 413 -22.23 -5.61 6.94
CA GLU A 413 -22.45 -7.05 6.97
C GLU A 413 -23.88 -7.37 6.59
N THR A 414 -24.05 -7.94 5.39
CA THR A 414 -25.34 -8.41 4.94
C THR A 414 -25.88 -9.32 6.02
N VAL A 415 -26.96 -8.88 6.67
CA VAL A 415 -28.03 -9.70 7.24
C VAL A 415 -27.85 -11.18 6.89
N SER A 416 -27.12 -11.94 7.71
CA SER A 416 -27.19 -13.41 7.82
C SER A 416 -26.18 -13.96 8.82
N GLY A 417 -26.18 -13.43 10.04
CA GLY A 417 -25.93 -14.28 11.20
C GLY A 417 -27.07 -15.29 11.26
N ARG A 418 -26.81 -16.52 10.79
CA ARG A 418 -27.74 -17.66 10.84
C ARG A 418 -27.82 -18.16 12.28
N GLY A 419 -28.28 -17.31 13.19
CA GLY A 419 -28.62 -17.64 14.57
C GLY A 419 -30.15 -17.63 14.70
N LYS A 420 -30.74 -18.80 14.92
CA LYS A 420 -32.13 -18.90 15.38
C LYS A 420 -32.23 -18.21 16.73
N GLN A 421 -33.00 -17.12 16.82
CA GLN A 421 -34.09 -16.90 17.80
C GLN A 421 -34.67 -15.50 17.60
N GLY A 422 -35.98 -15.38 17.84
CA GLY A 422 -36.83 -14.28 17.37
C GLY A 422 -36.61 -12.93 18.04
N GLY A 423 -37.14 -11.90 17.37
CA GLY A 423 -37.22 -10.54 17.92
C GLY A 423 -37.10 -9.45 16.86
N SER A 424 -38.25 -9.04 16.30
CA SER A 424 -38.64 -7.64 16.03
C SER A 424 -37.52 -6.57 15.84
N GLY A 425 -37.41 -6.03 14.63
CA GLY A 425 -36.91 -4.66 14.36
C GLY A 425 -35.53 -4.56 13.71
N LYS A 426 -35.47 -4.37 12.38
CA LYS A 426 -34.24 -3.88 11.73
C LYS A 426 -34.06 -2.41 12.11
N SER A 427 -33.16 -2.13 13.07
CA SER A 427 -32.75 -0.76 13.40
C SER A 427 -32.21 -0.05 12.16
N ILE A 428 -32.71 1.15 11.87
CA ILE A 428 -32.13 2.05 10.86
C ILE A 428 -30.78 2.50 11.43
N GLN A 429 -29.66 1.98 10.88
CA GLN A 429 -28.33 2.41 11.31
C GLN A 429 -28.12 3.88 10.91
N THR A 430 -27.86 4.73 11.89
CA THR A 430 -27.59 6.15 11.66
C THR A 430 -26.20 6.33 11.04
N MET A 431 -25.93 7.50 10.45
CA MET A 431 -24.58 7.83 9.95
C MET A 431 -23.55 7.79 11.10
N GLU A 432 -23.94 8.27 12.27
CA GLU A 432 -23.14 8.21 13.49
C GLU A 432 -22.77 6.76 13.85
N ASP A 433 -23.71 5.80 13.81
CA ASP A 433 -23.42 4.39 14.09
C ASP A 433 -22.41 3.80 13.11
N ARG A 434 -22.48 4.20 11.84
CA ARG A 434 -21.54 3.73 10.80
C ARG A 434 -20.16 4.34 10.99
N ILE A 435 -20.09 5.58 11.44
CA ILE A 435 -18.82 6.25 11.79
C ILE A 435 -18.23 5.61 13.05
N ARG A 436 -19.04 5.35 14.08
CA ARG A 436 -18.62 4.65 15.30
C ARG A 436 -17.99 3.30 14.99
N LYS A 437 -18.66 2.48 14.15
CA LYS A 437 -18.14 1.20 13.66
C LYS A 437 -16.88 1.32 12.81
N LEU A 438 -16.68 2.44 12.12
CA LEU A 438 -15.44 2.70 11.38
C LEU A 438 -14.27 2.89 12.35
N VAL A 439 -14.49 3.69 13.41
CA VAL A 439 -13.50 3.93 14.48
C VAL A 439 -13.19 2.64 15.22
N GLU A 440 -14.23 1.92 15.69
CA GLU A 440 -14.11 0.65 16.41
C GLU A 440 -13.25 -0.34 15.62
N ARG A 441 -13.59 -0.58 14.36
CA ARG A 441 -12.82 -1.50 13.51
C ARG A 441 -11.36 -1.08 13.36
N CYS A 442 -11.09 0.21 13.17
CA CYS A 442 -9.73 0.71 13.03
C CYS A 442 -8.90 0.49 14.29
N VAL A 443 -9.50 0.72 15.46
CA VAL A 443 -8.85 0.55 16.77
C VAL A 443 -8.70 -0.93 17.11
N ASP A 444 -9.71 -1.75 16.88
CA ASP A 444 -9.69 -3.18 17.16
C ASP A 444 -8.64 -3.89 16.30
N GLU A 445 -8.58 -3.60 15.00
CA GLU A 445 -7.55 -4.15 14.10
C GLU A 445 -6.12 -3.73 14.50
N LEU A 446 -5.96 -2.56 15.12
CA LEU A 446 -4.67 -2.12 15.70
C LEU A 446 -4.35 -2.92 16.96
N MET A 447 -5.31 -3.09 17.86
CA MET A 447 -5.09 -3.87 19.08
C MET A 447 -4.76 -5.33 18.77
N GLU A 448 -5.44 -5.92 17.78
CA GLU A 448 -5.11 -7.26 17.26
C GLU A 448 -3.71 -7.33 16.66
N GLU A 449 -3.26 -6.27 15.96
CA GLU A 449 -1.89 -6.19 15.45
C GLU A 449 -0.86 -6.14 16.58
N LEU A 450 -1.17 -5.46 17.70
CA LEU A 450 -0.25 -5.28 18.84
C LEU A 450 -0.19 -6.49 19.80
N HIS A 451 -1.32 -7.12 20.11
CA HIS A 451 -1.37 -8.22 21.10
C HIS A 451 -1.36 -9.61 20.47
N GLY A 452 -1.83 -9.73 19.23
CA GLY A 452 -2.18 -11.00 18.62
C GLY A 452 -3.49 -11.60 19.13
N SER A 453 -4.11 -12.41 18.27
CA SER A 453 -5.47 -12.94 18.48
C SER A 453 -5.54 -14.17 19.40
N ASP A 454 -4.39 -14.75 19.79
CA ASP A 454 -4.33 -16.01 20.52
C ASP A 454 -4.04 -15.82 22.01
N VAL A 455 -4.95 -16.38 22.83
CA VAL A 455 -4.77 -16.55 24.28
C VAL A 455 -3.61 -17.51 24.51
N GLY A 456 -2.44 -16.97 24.91
CA GLY A 456 -1.24 -17.76 25.22
C GLY A 456 0.01 -17.39 24.42
N TYR A 457 -0.06 -16.40 23.54
CA TYR A 457 1.11 -15.87 22.84
C TYR A 457 1.78 -14.77 23.67
N GLU A 458 3.07 -14.90 23.95
CA GLU A 458 3.82 -13.81 24.59
C GLU A 458 3.93 -12.63 23.62
N PRO A 459 3.68 -11.38 24.05
CA PRO A 459 3.76 -10.17 23.22
C PRO A 459 5.08 -10.00 22.45
N GLY A 460 6.15 -10.67 22.88
CA GLY A 460 7.50 -10.57 22.31
C GLY A 460 7.77 -11.40 21.07
N ASN A 461 6.80 -12.14 20.52
CA ASN A 461 7.05 -13.08 19.42
C ASN A 461 6.52 -12.62 18.04
N ARG A 462 5.86 -11.45 17.95
CA ARG A 462 5.50 -10.83 16.66
C ARG A 462 6.68 -10.05 16.06
N GLY A 463 6.95 -10.30 14.77
CA GLY A 463 7.96 -9.58 14.00
C GLY A 463 7.74 -8.05 13.99
N PRO A 464 8.71 -7.25 13.55
CA PRO A 464 8.70 -5.79 13.66
C PRO A 464 7.76 -5.07 12.69
N LEU A 465 7.13 -5.81 11.76
CA LEU A 465 6.30 -5.25 10.70
C LEU A 465 4.83 -5.57 10.94
N ASP A 466 3.96 -4.66 10.53
CA ASP A 466 2.53 -4.97 10.44
C ASP A 466 2.21 -5.85 9.22
N VAL A 467 1.03 -6.48 9.22
CA VAL A 467 0.62 -7.42 8.16
C VAL A 467 0.71 -6.84 6.74
N HIS A 468 0.40 -5.57 6.52
CA HIS A 468 0.42 -4.94 5.19
C HIS A 468 1.84 -4.65 4.74
N MET A 469 2.71 -4.27 5.68
CA MET A 469 4.14 -4.10 5.43
C MET A 469 4.82 -5.43 5.12
N ARG A 470 4.47 -6.49 5.87
CA ARG A 470 5.00 -7.86 5.67
C ARG A 470 4.70 -8.39 4.26
N ASP A 471 3.50 -8.13 3.74
CA ASP A 471 3.09 -8.49 2.38
C ASP A 471 4.02 -7.92 1.29
N GLN A 472 4.68 -6.78 1.57
CA GLN A 472 5.59 -6.12 0.64
C GLN A 472 7.04 -6.58 0.84
N VAL A 473 7.49 -6.66 2.10
CA VAL A 473 8.88 -6.93 2.44
C VAL A 473 9.31 -8.34 2.05
N VAL A 474 8.40 -9.31 2.04
CA VAL A 474 8.69 -10.70 1.63
C VAL A 474 9.34 -10.79 0.24
N VAL A 475 8.97 -9.92 -0.69
CA VAL A 475 9.58 -9.89 -2.03
C VAL A 475 11.02 -9.40 -1.96
N PHE A 476 11.30 -8.39 -1.14
CA PHE A 476 12.65 -7.86 -0.96
C PHE A 476 13.56 -8.79 -0.17
N GLU A 477 13.04 -9.54 0.80
CA GLU A 477 13.76 -10.65 1.44
C GLU A 477 14.18 -11.70 0.39
N ALA A 478 13.26 -12.09 -0.50
CA ALA A 478 13.57 -13.01 -1.61
C ALA A 478 14.69 -12.46 -2.50
N LEU A 479 14.54 -11.19 -2.93
CA LEU A 479 15.47 -10.54 -3.84
C LEU A 479 16.87 -10.38 -3.25
N GLY A 480 16.97 -10.04 -1.96
CA GLY A 480 18.26 -9.94 -1.25
C GLY A 480 18.99 -11.28 -1.11
N ARG A 481 18.24 -12.40 -1.12
CA ARG A 481 18.82 -13.75 -1.00
C ARG A 481 19.40 -14.31 -2.28
N VAL A 482 18.96 -13.82 -3.45
CA VAL A 482 19.41 -14.28 -4.77
C VAL A 482 20.94 -14.33 -4.91
N TYR A 483 21.66 -13.42 -4.24
CA TYR A 483 23.13 -13.36 -4.25
C TYR A 483 23.81 -13.94 -3.01
N SER A 484 23.05 -14.34 -1.99
CA SER A 484 23.63 -14.75 -0.70
C SER A 484 24.08 -16.20 -0.63
N GLY A 485 23.66 -17.04 -1.59
CA GLY A 485 23.96 -18.49 -1.62
C GLY A 485 23.41 -19.30 -0.42
N ARG A 486 22.84 -18.64 0.60
CA ARG A 486 22.29 -19.27 1.79
C ARG A 486 20.96 -19.94 1.44
N LYS A 487 20.93 -21.27 1.48
CA LYS A 487 19.68 -22.03 1.57
C LYS A 487 19.00 -21.68 2.90
N TRP A 488 17.67 -21.68 2.92
CA TRP A 488 16.94 -21.57 4.17
C TRP A 488 17.29 -22.76 5.08
N ASP A 489 17.96 -22.48 6.19
CA ASP A 489 18.11 -23.46 7.25
C ASP A 489 16.90 -23.32 8.18
N ARG A 490 15.94 -24.23 8.04
CA ARG A 490 14.80 -24.36 8.98
C ARG A 490 15.27 -24.52 10.43
N ASN A 491 16.52 -24.92 10.65
CA ASN A 491 17.12 -25.22 11.93
C ASN A 491 18.24 -24.23 12.35
N ASP A 492 18.38 -23.05 11.72
CA ASP A 492 19.26 -22.02 12.30
C ASP A 492 18.64 -21.54 13.62
N GLY A 493 19.02 -22.19 14.72
CA GLY A 493 18.50 -22.02 16.07
C GLY A 493 18.83 -20.67 16.70
N ARG A 494 18.94 -19.61 15.90
CA ARG A 494 19.27 -18.23 16.29
C ARG A 494 18.14 -17.22 16.10
N THR A 495 16.97 -17.63 15.62
CA THR A 495 15.88 -16.68 15.31
C THR A 495 14.58 -16.97 16.06
N GLN A 496 13.93 -15.91 16.55
CA GLN A 496 12.49 -15.92 16.76
C GLN A 496 11.86 -16.17 15.39
N ASN A 497 11.51 -17.41 15.08
CA ASN A 497 10.87 -17.72 13.81
C ASN A 497 9.46 -17.15 13.83
N GLU A 498 9.18 -16.19 12.94
CA GLU A 498 7.80 -15.81 12.64
C GLU A 498 7.00 -17.09 12.36
N ASP A 499 5.92 -17.28 13.10
CA ASP A 499 5.06 -18.43 12.89
C ASP A 499 4.28 -18.23 11.58
N GLU A 500 4.65 -19.00 10.55
CA GLU A 500 4.06 -18.94 9.20
C GLU A 500 2.53 -19.12 9.23
N LYS A 501 1.96 -19.70 10.28
CA LYS A 501 0.50 -19.82 10.46
C LYS A 501 -0.20 -18.45 10.53
N HIS A 502 0.51 -17.40 10.93
CA HIS A 502 -0.01 -16.05 11.06
C HIS A 502 0.23 -15.19 9.83
N TRP A 503 0.92 -15.71 8.82
CA TRP A 503 1.07 -14.98 7.58
C TRP A 503 -0.25 -14.81 6.88
N SER A 504 -0.48 -13.59 6.41
CA SER A 504 -1.63 -13.27 5.59
C SER A 504 -1.61 -14.13 4.32
N LEU A 505 -2.78 -14.33 3.72
CA LEU A 505 -2.87 -15.00 2.43
C LEU A 505 -2.07 -14.25 1.35
N HIS A 506 -1.90 -12.93 1.48
CA HIS A 506 -1.10 -12.10 0.58
C HIS A 506 0.40 -12.35 0.75
N THR A 507 0.92 -12.41 1.98
CA THR A 507 2.31 -12.76 2.27
C THR A 507 2.64 -14.15 1.73
N ARG A 508 1.79 -15.14 2.00
CA ARG A 508 1.96 -16.52 1.50
C ARG A 508 1.95 -16.58 -0.03
N THR A 509 1.04 -15.84 -0.67
CA THR A 509 0.98 -15.76 -2.14
C THR A 509 2.24 -15.13 -2.71
N ALA A 510 2.74 -14.07 -2.07
CA ALA A 510 3.95 -13.40 -2.52
C ALA A 510 5.20 -14.28 -2.38
N ARG A 511 5.36 -14.98 -1.25
CA ARG A 511 6.43 -15.98 -1.06
C ARG A 511 6.37 -17.07 -2.12
N TRP A 512 5.20 -17.69 -2.31
CA TRP A 512 5.03 -18.74 -3.32
C TRP A 512 5.44 -18.26 -4.72
N VAL A 513 5.03 -17.07 -5.14
CA VAL A 513 5.47 -16.51 -6.44
C VAL A 513 6.98 -16.30 -6.50
N CYS A 514 7.62 -15.91 -5.39
CA CYS A 514 9.07 -15.80 -5.32
C CYS A 514 9.75 -17.17 -5.46
N GLU A 515 9.24 -18.20 -4.78
CA GLU A 515 9.73 -19.59 -4.90
C GLU A 515 9.67 -20.07 -6.36
N GLU A 516 8.51 -19.94 -7.00
CA GLU A 516 8.28 -20.40 -8.38
C GLU A 516 9.17 -19.67 -9.41
N VAL A 517 9.31 -18.34 -9.28
CA VAL A 517 10.04 -17.54 -10.30
C VAL A 517 11.55 -17.50 -10.04
N LEU A 518 11.98 -17.47 -8.77
CA LEU A 518 13.41 -17.42 -8.43
C LEU A 518 14.04 -18.82 -8.32
N GLY A 519 13.25 -19.88 -8.17
CA GLY A 519 13.76 -21.24 -8.01
C GLY A 519 14.43 -21.50 -6.66
N ASN A 520 14.20 -20.63 -5.67
CA ASN A 520 14.75 -20.76 -4.32
C ASN A 520 13.71 -21.42 -3.41
N GLU A 521 14.05 -22.56 -2.79
CA GLU A 521 13.29 -23.11 -1.68
C GLU A 521 13.50 -22.21 -0.45
N TRP A 522 12.39 -21.71 0.09
CA TRP A 522 12.37 -20.82 1.24
C TRP A 522 12.22 -21.52 2.58
#